data_AF-A0A0K1EGK9-F1
#
_entry.id   AF-A0A0K1EGK9-F1
#
_cell.length_a   1.000
_cell.length_b   1.000
_cell.length_c   1.000
_cell.angle_alpha   90.00
_cell.angle_beta   90.00
_cell.angle_gamma   90.00
#
_symmetry.space_group_name_H-M   'P 1'
#
loop_
_entity.id
_entity.type
_entity.pdbx_description
1 polymer ?
#
loop_
_entity_poly.entity_id
_entity_poly.type
_entity_poly.pdbx_seq_one_letter_code
_entity_poly.pdbx_strand_id
1 'polypeptide(L)'
;MVTHPSKASNDTRGCPDATLLHAPAALTTVWDSAWSHLLERVGVHFSRSDVRTHAGAYLKGLLSPVERKNGWQLAEVVGDQTPYALQHLLGRARWDADAVRDDLRGYVVEHFGDPSGVLVIDETGFLKKGTHSAGVQRQYSGTAGRIENCQVGVFLAYATPHGHTFIDRALYLPASWLDDRGRCERAGIHADATFATKPQLALQMLERALDAGVTASWVVGDEVYGQDSKVRQWLEERRQPYVLAVSSQHRIWRDFRRLKLSELVDQLPAREWHRLSAGNGSKGPRWYDWAYACCEGPEPKSWQRGILFRRSVTDPSDVAYYVVGAIAPIPLKALACAAGSRWTIEESFESAKGEVGLDHYEVRSWTGWYRHVTLALWAHAFLTVQRAAADAEAPRRKKVRFTGSRRSADPVDGPRGPTSALVAPLERAS
;
A
#
# COMPACT_ATOMS: atom_id res chain seq x y z
N MET A 1 -76.07 15.67 33.41
CA MET A 1 -75.43 14.77 34.40
C MET A 1 -73.94 14.75 34.12
N VAL A 2 -73.16 15.52 34.90
CA VAL A 2 -72.15 15.03 35.88
C VAL A 2 -70.78 14.77 35.17
N THR A 3 -69.94 15.83 35.01
CA THR A 3 -68.65 16.12 35.72
C THR A 3 -67.45 15.28 35.23
N HIS A 4 -66.19 15.71 35.07
CA HIS A 4 -65.35 16.84 35.51
C HIS A 4 -64.02 16.85 34.66
N PRO A 5 -63.11 17.85 34.81
CA PRO A 5 -61.98 18.13 33.90
C PRO A 5 -60.62 17.51 34.32
N SER A 6 -59.63 17.50 33.41
CA SER A 6 -58.21 17.15 33.70
C SER A 6 -57.28 17.93 32.75
N LYS A 7 -56.67 19.03 33.21
CA LYS A 7 -55.26 19.17 33.65
C LYS A 7 -54.21 18.97 32.55
N ALA A 8 -53.51 20.07 32.28
CA ALA A 8 -52.28 20.17 31.51
C ALA A 8 -51.12 19.40 32.18
N SER A 9 -50.31 18.73 31.36
CA SER A 9 -48.97 18.28 31.73
C SER A 9 -47.98 18.75 30.67
N ASN A 10 -47.08 19.61 31.12
CA ASN A 10 -45.90 20.10 30.44
C ASN A 10 -44.93 18.92 30.25
N ASP A 11 -44.61 18.54 29.02
CA ASP A 11 -43.53 17.59 28.74
C ASP A 11 -42.64 18.15 27.62
N THR A 12 -41.73 19.01 28.03
CA THR A 12 -40.57 19.47 27.27
C THR A 12 -39.61 18.30 27.08
N ARG A 13 -39.81 17.50 26.02
CA ARG A 13 -38.79 16.59 25.51
C ARG A 13 -37.94 17.30 24.48
N GLY A 14 -36.67 17.46 24.84
CA GLY A 14 -35.64 18.18 24.11
C GLY A 14 -35.50 17.73 22.66
N CYS A 15 -35.51 18.72 21.78
CA CYS A 15 -35.01 18.61 20.42
C CYS A 15 -33.49 18.35 20.51
N PRO A 16 -32.93 17.29 19.92
CA PRO A 16 -31.49 17.17 19.82
C PRO A 16 -30.96 18.28 18.91
N ASP A 17 -30.00 19.02 19.47
CA ASP A 17 -29.19 20.07 18.87
C ASP A 17 -28.87 19.79 17.39
N ALA A 18 -29.45 20.57 16.47
CA ALA A 18 -29.16 20.52 15.04
C ALA A 18 -27.88 21.29 14.71
N THR A 19 -26.83 21.09 15.53
CA THR A 19 -25.58 21.88 15.48
C THR A 19 -24.38 21.03 15.05
N LEU A 20 -24.62 20.05 14.18
CA LEU A 20 -23.57 19.31 13.47
C LEU A 20 -24.07 19.10 12.04
N LEU A 21 -23.66 19.95 11.08
CA LEU A 21 -23.62 19.64 9.63
C LEU A 21 -23.14 20.79 8.73
N HIS A 22 -22.52 21.84 9.25
CA HIS A 22 -21.81 22.81 8.40
C HIS A 22 -20.31 22.64 8.57
N ALA A 23 -19.67 21.99 7.60
CA ALA A 23 -18.25 22.18 7.38
C ALA A 23 -18.01 23.70 7.16
N PRO A 24 -16.99 24.29 7.79
CA PRO A 24 -16.65 25.69 7.59
C PRO A 24 -16.53 26.00 6.10
N ALA A 25 -17.17 27.07 5.62
CA ALA A 25 -17.19 27.44 4.20
C ALA A 25 -15.79 27.51 3.57
N ALA A 26 -14.75 27.84 4.36
CA ALA A 26 -13.36 27.85 3.95
C ALA A 26 -12.78 26.46 3.63
N LEU A 27 -13.18 25.40 4.35
CA LEU A 27 -12.74 24.03 4.04
C LEU A 27 -13.40 23.52 2.75
N THR A 28 -14.63 23.93 2.48
CA THR A 28 -15.34 23.60 1.25
C THR A 28 -14.68 24.25 0.02
N THR A 29 -14.30 25.53 0.10
CA THR A 29 -13.62 26.22 -1.02
C THR A 29 -12.23 25.66 -1.32
N VAL A 30 -11.46 25.26 -0.29
CA VAL A 30 -10.15 24.61 -0.50
C VAL A 30 -10.31 23.25 -1.17
N TRP A 31 -11.28 22.45 -0.75
CA TRP A 31 -11.60 21.17 -1.38
C TRP A 31 -12.02 21.34 -2.84
N ASP A 32 -12.92 22.28 -3.13
CA ASP A 32 -13.43 22.52 -4.49
C ASP A 32 -12.33 23.01 -5.44
N SER A 33 -11.40 23.84 -4.94
CA SER A 33 -10.22 24.27 -5.70
C SER A 33 -9.28 23.10 -5.98
N ALA A 34 -8.94 22.31 -4.96
CA ALA A 34 -8.07 21.14 -5.11
C ALA A 34 -8.69 20.10 -6.06
N TRP A 35 -10.01 19.91 -5.97
CA TRP A 35 -10.76 19.03 -6.85
C TRP A 35 -10.74 19.51 -8.31
N SER A 36 -10.97 20.80 -8.55
CA SER A 36 -10.89 21.40 -9.89
C SER A 36 -9.50 21.20 -10.50
N HIS A 37 -8.43 21.45 -9.75
CA HIS A 37 -7.06 21.23 -10.21
C HIS A 37 -6.76 19.76 -10.53
N LEU A 38 -7.28 18.82 -9.74
CA LEU A 38 -7.16 17.39 -10.05
C LEU A 38 -7.83 17.06 -11.38
N LEU A 39 -9.07 17.53 -11.59
CA LEU A 39 -9.81 17.28 -12.83
C LEU A 39 -9.16 17.93 -14.05
N GLU A 40 -8.55 19.11 -13.90
CA GLU A 40 -7.77 19.77 -14.96
C GLU A 40 -6.54 18.93 -15.33
N ARG A 41 -5.76 18.50 -14.33
CA ARG A 41 -4.55 17.69 -14.51
C ARG A 41 -4.85 16.40 -15.24
N VAL A 42 -5.71 15.56 -14.65
CA VAL A 42 -6.05 14.24 -15.22
C VAL A 42 -6.89 14.39 -16.50
N GLY A 43 -7.62 15.51 -16.61
CA GLY A 43 -8.48 15.83 -17.74
C GLY A 43 -7.79 15.78 -19.09
N VAL A 44 -6.52 16.20 -19.18
CA VAL A 44 -5.77 16.28 -20.45
C VAL A 44 -5.69 14.94 -21.19
N HIS A 45 -5.77 13.82 -20.46
CA HIS A 45 -5.73 12.46 -21.01
C HIS A 45 -7.05 11.97 -21.61
N PHE A 46 -8.13 12.75 -21.47
CA PHE A 46 -9.45 12.43 -22.00
C PHE A 46 -9.82 13.36 -23.16
N SER A 47 -9.51 12.93 -24.38
CA SER A 47 -9.75 13.73 -25.59
C SER A 47 -11.20 14.17 -25.77
N ARG A 48 -12.16 13.30 -25.45
CA ARG A 48 -13.59 13.64 -25.54
C ARG A 48 -14.12 14.23 -24.23
N SER A 49 -14.90 15.29 -24.34
CA SER A 49 -15.50 15.99 -23.19
C SER A 49 -16.43 15.08 -22.38
N ASP A 50 -17.21 14.22 -23.03
CA ASP A 50 -18.07 13.25 -22.35
C ASP A 50 -17.26 12.27 -21.50
N VAL A 51 -16.19 11.69 -22.03
CA VAL A 51 -15.31 10.77 -21.28
C VAL A 51 -14.66 11.49 -20.09
N ARG A 52 -14.22 12.74 -20.27
CA ARG A 52 -13.65 13.56 -19.19
C ARG A 52 -14.63 13.81 -18.06
N THR A 53 -15.87 14.18 -18.39
CA THR A 53 -16.94 14.36 -17.40
C THR A 53 -17.19 13.07 -16.62
N HIS A 54 -17.28 11.92 -17.31
CA HIS A 54 -17.48 10.64 -16.64
C HIS A 54 -16.26 10.20 -15.80
N ALA A 55 -15.03 10.58 -16.18
CA ALA A 55 -13.85 10.33 -15.36
C ALA A 55 -13.93 11.09 -14.02
N GLY A 56 -14.31 12.36 -14.06
CA GLY A 56 -14.56 13.15 -12.85
C GLY A 56 -15.72 12.60 -12.02
N ALA A 57 -16.82 12.19 -12.67
CA ALA A 57 -17.94 11.53 -12.00
C ALA A 57 -17.49 10.23 -11.32
N TYR A 58 -16.71 9.39 -12.01
CA TYR A 58 -16.20 8.13 -11.46
C TYR A 58 -15.33 8.37 -10.22
N LEU A 59 -14.37 9.30 -10.29
CA LEU A 59 -13.55 9.69 -9.15
C LEU A 59 -14.39 10.22 -7.98
N LYS A 60 -15.39 11.07 -8.25
CA LYS A 60 -16.34 11.55 -7.23
C LYS A 60 -17.11 10.39 -6.59
N GLY A 61 -17.52 9.41 -7.39
CA GLY A 61 -18.16 8.19 -6.92
C GLY A 61 -17.24 7.38 -6.00
N LEU A 62 -15.97 7.21 -6.37
CA LEU A 62 -14.97 6.52 -5.52
C LEU A 62 -14.77 7.24 -4.18
N LEU A 63 -14.77 8.57 -4.17
CA LEU A 63 -14.62 9.40 -2.96
C LEU A 63 -15.90 9.53 -2.11
N SER A 64 -17.04 9.07 -2.61
CA SER A 64 -18.33 9.21 -1.93
C SER A 64 -18.42 8.31 -0.66
N PRO A 65 -19.44 8.48 0.20
CA PRO A 65 -19.65 7.59 1.34
C PRO A 65 -20.36 6.27 0.99
N VAL A 66 -20.60 5.96 -0.30
CA VAL A 66 -21.34 4.73 -0.67
C VAL A 66 -20.57 3.48 -0.23
N GLU A 67 -21.29 2.53 0.36
CA GLU A 67 -20.69 1.35 1.02
C GLU A 67 -19.82 0.52 0.07
N ARG A 68 -20.30 0.29 -1.16
CA ARG A 68 -19.58 -0.50 -2.16
C ARG A 68 -19.45 0.28 -3.47
N LYS A 69 -18.23 0.30 -4.01
CA LYS A 69 -17.87 1.07 -5.22
C LYS A 69 -18.07 0.25 -6.49
N ASN A 70 -19.24 -0.36 -6.66
CA ASN A 70 -19.59 -1.11 -7.87
C ASN A 70 -20.24 -0.20 -8.93
N GLY A 71 -20.44 -0.70 -10.15
CA GLY A 71 -20.92 0.14 -11.26
C GLY A 71 -22.27 0.81 -11.00
N TRP A 72 -23.21 0.10 -10.37
CA TRP A 72 -24.57 0.61 -10.09
C TRP A 72 -24.58 1.67 -8.99
N GLN A 73 -23.92 1.40 -7.87
CA GLN A 73 -23.85 2.33 -6.74
C GLN A 73 -23.10 3.60 -7.12
N LEU A 74 -22.03 3.49 -7.91
CA LEU A 74 -21.32 4.65 -8.43
C LEU A 74 -22.20 5.46 -9.39
N ALA A 75 -22.98 4.81 -10.26
CA ALA A 75 -23.90 5.48 -11.18
C ALA A 75 -24.97 6.28 -10.40
N GLU A 76 -25.57 5.68 -9.38
CA GLU A 76 -26.55 6.33 -8.52
C GLU A 76 -25.98 7.58 -7.83
N VAL A 77 -24.76 7.47 -7.27
CA VAL A 77 -24.07 8.59 -6.62
C VAL A 77 -23.85 9.78 -7.56
N VAL A 78 -23.58 9.51 -8.84
CA VAL A 78 -23.32 10.56 -9.84
C VAL A 78 -24.58 11.01 -10.58
N GLY A 79 -25.73 10.42 -10.29
CA GLY A 79 -27.03 10.77 -10.88
C GLY A 79 -27.33 10.08 -12.21
N ASP A 80 -26.56 9.06 -12.59
CA ASP A 80 -26.78 8.28 -13.81
C ASP A 80 -27.90 7.24 -13.61
N GLN A 81 -28.77 7.08 -14.61
CA GLN A 81 -29.83 6.06 -14.58
C GLN A 81 -29.30 4.63 -14.74
N THR A 82 -28.10 4.46 -15.30
CA THR A 82 -27.51 3.15 -15.61
C THR A 82 -25.99 3.20 -15.44
N PRO A 83 -25.31 2.06 -15.21
CA PRO A 83 -23.86 2.02 -15.06
C PRO A 83 -23.10 2.12 -16.39
N TYR A 84 -23.80 2.24 -17.53
CA TYR A 84 -23.20 2.06 -18.85
C TYR A 84 -22.16 3.11 -19.21
N ALA A 85 -22.32 4.34 -18.75
CA ALA A 85 -21.35 5.40 -18.98
C ALA A 85 -20.04 5.14 -18.22
N LEU A 86 -20.12 4.75 -16.95
CA LEU A 86 -18.96 4.37 -16.14
C LEU A 86 -18.30 3.08 -16.66
N GLN A 87 -19.09 2.10 -17.11
CA GLN A 87 -18.57 0.90 -17.77
C GLN A 87 -17.90 1.22 -19.11
N HIS A 88 -18.43 2.19 -19.87
CA HIS A 88 -17.80 2.67 -21.09
C HIS A 88 -16.45 3.33 -20.79
N LEU A 89 -16.38 4.22 -19.79
CA LEU A 89 -15.14 4.86 -19.34
C LEU A 89 -14.04 3.82 -19.06
N LEU A 90 -14.35 2.79 -18.27
CA LEU A 90 -13.36 1.78 -17.88
C LEU A 90 -13.06 0.78 -19.00
N GLY A 91 -14.07 0.37 -19.77
CA GLY A 91 -13.92 -0.75 -20.71
C GLY A 91 -13.58 -0.35 -22.14
N ARG A 92 -14.18 0.71 -22.67
CA ARG A 92 -14.26 0.97 -24.13
C ARG A 92 -13.79 2.35 -24.56
N ALA A 93 -13.82 3.34 -23.66
CA ALA A 93 -13.34 4.68 -23.95
C ALA A 93 -11.85 4.65 -24.34
N ARG A 94 -11.38 5.66 -25.07
CA ARG A 94 -9.97 5.81 -25.46
C ARG A 94 -9.27 6.83 -24.57
N TRP A 95 -8.43 6.34 -23.66
CA TRP A 95 -7.53 7.10 -22.81
C TRP A 95 -6.43 6.18 -22.28
N ASP A 96 -5.30 6.79 -21.94
CA ASP A 96 -4.08 6.09 -21.52
C ASP A 96 -4.01 6.02 -19.98
N ALA A 97 -4.10 4.80 -19.44
CA ALA A 97 -4.07 4.59 -18.00
C ALA A 97 -2.67 4.80 -17.40
N ASP A 98 -1.63 4.68 -18.20
CA ASP A 98 -0.24 4.84 -17.80
C ASP A 98 0.18 6.30 -17.81
N ALA A 99 -0.28 7.09 -18.79
CA ALA A 99 -0.12 8.55 -18.74
C ALA A 99 -0.82 9.15 -17.51
N VAL A 100 -2.03 8.68 -17.16
CA VAL A 100 -2.71 9.08 -15.93
C VAL A 100 -1.98 8.60 -14.66
N ARG A 101 -1.25 7.47 -14.73
CA ARG A 101 -0.35 7.02 -13.64
C ARG A 101 0.89 7.91 -13.51
N ASP A 102 1.42 8.45 -14.60
CA ASP A 102 2.53 9.39 -14.53
C ASP A 102 2.13 10.70 -13.85
N ASP A 103 0.93 11.21 -14.14
CA ASP A 103 0.39 12.37 -13.43
C ASP A 103 0.16 12.07 -11.94
N LEU A 104 -0.26 10.85 -11.59
CA LEU A 104 -0.41 10.42 -10.19
C LEU A 104 0.93 10.50 -9.47
N ARG A 105 1.97 9.91 -10.06
CA ARG A 105 3.34 9.99 -9.52
C ARG A 105 3.77 11.44 -9.35
N GLY A 106 3.55 12.29 -10.36
CA GLY A 106 3.86 13.72 -10.30
C GLY A 106 3.14 14.44 -9.16
N TYR A 107 1.83 14.21 -9.01
CA TYR A 107 1.02 14.78 -7.93
C TYR A 107 1.50 14.36 -6.54
N VAL A 108 1.81 13.07 -6.36
CA VAL A 108 2.30 12.56 -5.07
C VAL A 108 3.66 13.15 -4.72
N VAL A 109 4.58 13.27 -5.69
CA VAL A 109 5.90 13.88 -5.48
C VAL A 109 5.79 15.37 -5.19
N GLU A 110 4.89 16.08 -5.86
CA GLU A 110 4.64 17.50 -5.62
C GLU A 110 4.17 17.78 -4.19
N HIS A 111 3.32 16.92 -3.63
CA HIS A 111 2.75 17.12 -2.29
C HIS A 111 3.56 16.49 -1.16
N PHE A 112 4.19 15.34 -1.39
CA PHE A 112 4.90 14.59 -0.35
C PHE A 112 6.40 14.49 -0.59
N GLY A 113 6.94 15.05 -1.67
CA GLY A 113 8.37 15.03 -2.01
C GLY A 113 9.24 15.43 -0.83
N ASP A 114 10.20 14.57 -0.49
CA ASP A 114 11.08 14.78 0.66
C ASP A 114 12.37 13.98 0.45
N PRO A 115 13.55 14.50 0.83
CA PRO A 115 14.82 13.77 0.70
C PRO A 115 14.86 12.42 1.45
N SER A 116 14.03 12.26 2.49
CA SER A 116 13.88 11.02 3.26
C SER A 116 12.81 10.08 2.72
N GLY A 117 12.25 10.36 1.54
CA GLY A 117 11.24 9.52 0.91
C GLY A 117 11.68 8.07 0.76
N VAL A 118 10.74 7.15 0.89
CA VAL A 118 10.95 5.70 0.80
C VAL A 118 10.02 5.13 -0.26
N LEU A 119 10.59 4.37 -1.18
CA LEU A 119 9.84 3.56 -2.14
C LEU A 119 9.55 2.20 -1.52
N VAL A 120 8.27 1.88 -1.36
CA VAL A 120 7.80 0.64 -0.73
C VAL A 120 7.14 -0.22 -1.80
N ILE A 121 7.64 -1.45 -1.97
CA ILE A 121 7.11 -2.43 -2.92
C ILE A 121 6.37 -3.51 -2.15
N ASP A 122 5.14 -3.77 -2.56
CA ASP A 122 4.34 -4.87 -2.01
C ASP A 122 3.25 -5.28 -3.00
N GLU A 123 2.57 -6.36 -2.68
CA GLU A 123 1.56 -6.99 -3.51
C GLU A 123 0.27 -7.20 -2.74
N THR A 124 -0.86 -7.13 -3.46
CA THR A 124 -2.15 -7.45 -2.85
C THR A 124 -3.01 -8.30 -3.76
N GLY A 125 -3.77 -9.21 -3.13
CA GLY A 125 -4.69 -10.11 -3.79
C GLY A 125 -6.11 -9.55 -3.81
N PHE A 126 -6.77 -9.68 -4.96
CA PHE A 126 -8.16 -9.33 -5.20
C PHE A 126 -8.98 -10.61 -5.44
N LEU A 127 -9.83 -10.98 -4.49
CA LEU A 127 -10.65 -12.18 -4.59
C LEU A 127 -11.62 -12.08 -5.77
N LYS A 128 -11.71 -13.15 -6.57
CA LYS A 128 -12.60 -13.21 -7.73
C LYS A 128 -13.32 -14.56 -7.80
N LYS A 129 -14.53 -14.53 -8.35
CA LYS A 129 -15.30 -15.72 -8.70
C LYS A 129 -15.19 -15.97 -10.20
N GLY A 130 -14.93 -17.21 -10.61
CA GLY A 130 -14.80 -17.61 -12.01
C GLY A 130 -13.39 -17.42 -12.60
N THR A 131 -13.25 -17.68 -13.90
CA THR A 131 -11.95 -17.82 -14.60
C THR A 131 -11.70 -16.76 -15.68
N HIS A 132 -12.62 -15.82 -15.87
CA HIS A 132 -12.61 -14.91 -17.03
C HIS A 132 -11.88 -13.58 -16.80
N SER A 133 -11.66 -13.16 -15.55
CA SER A 133 -10.96 -11.89 -15.26
C SER A 133 -9.47 -12.01 -15.54
N ALA A 134 -8.87 -11.04 -16.22
CA ALA A 134 -7.45 -11.04 -16.58
C ALA A 134 -6.53 -11.40 -15.39
N GLY A 135 -5.64 -12.37 -15.57
CA GLY A 135 -4.71 -12.80 -14.53
C GLY A 135 -5.32 -13.57 -13.35
N VAL A 136 -6.62 -13.88 -13.37
CA VAL A 136 -7.25 -14.66 -12.29
C VAL A 136 -6.80 -16.12 -12.32
N GLN A 137 -6.37 -16.64 -11.18
CA GLN A 137 -6.13 -18.05 -10.95
C GLN A 137 -6.14 -18.37 -9.45
N ARG A 138 -6.14 -19.67 -9.11
CA ARG A 138 -5.84 -20.12 -7.76
C ARG A 138 -4.37 -19.87 -7.44
N GLN A 139 -4.11 -18.94 -6.54
CA GLN A 139 -2.76 -18.59 -6.10
C GLN A 139 -2.80 -18.10 -4.65
N TYR A 140 -1.65 -18.05 -3.99
CA TYR A 140 -1.58 -17.52 -2.64
C TYR A 140 -2.03 -16.05 -2.64
N SER A 141 -3.04 -15.76 -1.83
CA SER A 141 -3.56 -14.41 -1.64
C SER A 141 -3.14 -13.93 -0.25
N GLY A 142 -2.25 -12.94 -0.18
CA GLY A 142 -1.86 -12.33 1.09
C GLY A 142 -3.07 -11.83 1.88
N THR A 143 -4.04 -11.21 1.19
CA THR A 143 -5.30 -10.75 1.80
C THR A 143 -6.12 -11.87 2.46
N ALA A 144 -6.10 -13.09 1.90
CA ALA A 144 -6.89 -14.21 2.41
C ALA A 144 -6.09 -15.19 3.28
N GLY A 145 -4.76 -15.01 3.39
CA GLY A 145 -3.85 -15.91 4.09
C GLY A 145 -3.80 -17.34 3.54
N ARG A 146 -4.36 -17.59 2.36
CA ARG A 146 -4.52 -18.94 1.79
C ARG A 146 -4.56 -18.92 0.27
N ILE A 147 -4.47 -20.09 -0.34
CA ILE A 147 -4.63 -20.26 -1.79
C ILE A 147 -6.10 -20.05 -2.15
N GLU A 148 -6.36 -18.99 -2.90
CA GLU A 148 -7.69 -18.62 -3.36
C GLU A 148 -7.67 -18.22 -4.83
N ASN A 149 -8.85 -18.22 -5.44
CA ASN A 149 -9.00 -17.67 -6.77
C ASN A 149 -8.96 -16.14 -6.71
N CYS A 150 -7.86 -15.54 -7.16
CA CYS A 150 -7.65 -14.11 -7.09
C CYS A 150 -6.83 -13.57 -8.27
N GLN A 151 -6.94 -12.26 -8.48
CA GLN A 151 -5.94 -11.49 -9.21
C GLN A 151 -4.90 -10.97 -8.21
N VAL A 152 -3.66 -10.79 -8.62
CA VAL A 152 -2.60 -10.20 -7.78
C VAL A 152 -2.06 -8.96 -8.48
N GLY A 153 -2.06 -7.82 -7.78
CA GLY A 153 -1.40 -6.60 -8.25
C GLY A 153 -0.13 -6.36 -7.45
N VAL A 154 0.93 -5.93 -8.13
CA VAL A 154 2.15 -5.36 -7.54
C VAL A 154 2.00 -3.85 -7.51
N PHE A 155 2.35 -3.24 -6.39
CA PHE A 155 2.16 -1.82 -6.13
C PHE A 155 3.46 -1.19 -5.65
N LEU A 156 3.67 0.07 -6.06
CA LEU A 156 4.77 0.90 -5.57
C LEU A 156 4.15 2.07 -4.82
N ALA A 157 4.45 2.18 -3.54
CA ALA A 157 4.07 3.32 -2.72
C ALA A 157 5.28 4.23 -2.46
N TYR A 158 4.99 5.51 -2.29
CA TYR A 158 5.93 6.53 -1.87
C TYR A 158 5.52 6.99 -0.47
N ALA A 159 6.44 6.86 0.49
CA ALA A 159 6.20 7.14 1.90
C ALA A 159 7.21 8.16 2.43
N THR A 160 6.71 9.22 3.06
CA THR A 160 7.52 10.27 3.68
C THR A 160 6.94 10.64 5.04
N PRO A 161 7.61 11.50 5.83
CA PRO A 161 7.04 12.01 7.08
C PRO A 161 5.73 12.80 6.89
N HIS A 162 5.43 13.25 5.67
CA HIS A 162 4.24 14.04 5.36
C HIS A 162 3.02 13.20 4.99
N GLY A 163 3.23 11.94 4.58
CA GLY A 163 2.16 11.07 4.12
C GLY A 163 2.70 9.89 3.31
N HIS A 164 1.82 8.98 2.94
CA HIS A 164 2.16 7.84 2.12
C HIS A 164 1.01 7.46 1.19
N THR A 165 1.33 7.13 -0.06
CA THR A 165 0.34 6.64 -1.02
C THR A 165 1.01 5.95 -2.21
N PHE A 166 0.21 5.36 -3.10
CA PHE A 166 0.67 4.65 -4.28
C PHE A 166 1.05 5.60 -5.41
N ILE A 167 2.10 5.25 -6.15
CA ILE A 167 2.55 5.97 -7.35
C ILE A 167 2.55 5.10 -8.61
N ASP A 168 2.43 3.78 -8.47
CA ASP A 168 2.39 2.86 -9.61
C ASP A 168 1.66 1.54 -9.26
N ARG A 169 1.19 0.84 -10.31
CA ARG A 169 0.55 -0.49 -10.24
C ARG A 169 0.95 -1.36 -11.44
N ALA A 170 1.01 -2.67 -11.22
CA ALA A 170 1.11 -3.67 -12.27
C ALA A 170 0.28 -4.92 -11.94
N LEU A 171 -0.46 -5.44 -12.92
CA LEU A 171 -1.18 -6.70 -12.77
C LEU A 171 -0.21 -7.87 -12.99
N TYR A 172 -0.09 -8.77 -12.02
CA TYR A 172 0.65 -10.01 -12.22
C TYR A 172 -0.14 -10.96 -13.12
N LEU A 173 0.43 -11.27 -14.28
CA LEU A 173 -0.12 -12.23 -15.25
C LEU A 173 0.60 -13.57 -15.11
N PRO A 174 -0.07 -14.61 -14.59
CA PRO A 174 0.53 -15.94 -14.46
C PRO A 174 0.93 -16.51 -15.83
N ALA A 175 2.02 -17.27 -15.88
CA ALA A 175 2.49 -17.92 -17.12
C ALA A 175 1.40 -18.77 -17.79
N SER A 176 0.58 -19.47 -16.99
CA SER A 176 -0.54 -20.30 -17.45
C SER A 176 -1.61 -19.56 -18.27
N TRP A 177 -1.70 -18.23 -18.15
CA TRP A 177 -2.57 -17.43 -19.01
C TRP A 177 -2.02 -17.30 -20.43
N LEU A 178 -0.71 -17.20 -20.57
CA LEU A 178 -0.05 -16.99 -21.86
C LEU A 178 -0.04 -18.26 -22.72
N ASP A 179 -0.25 -19.42 -22.09
CA ASP A 179 -0.46 -20.71 -22.75
C ASP A 179 -1.83 -20.82 -23.44
N ASP A 180 -2.81 -19.99 -23.05
CA ASP A 180 -4.16 -19.91 -23.65
C ASP A 180 -4.40 -18.52 -24.25
N ARG A 181 -3.95 -18.33 -25.49
CA ARG A 181 -4.10 -17.05 -26.20
C ARG A 181 -5.55 -16.65 -26.43
N GLY A 182 -6.46 -17.61 -26.63
CA GLY A 182 -7.89 -17.32 -26.74
C GLY A 182 -8.47 -16.74 -25.44
N ARG A 183 -8.00 -17.22 -24.27
CA ARG A 183 -8.36 -16.63 -22.97
C ARG A 183 -7.77 -15.23 -22.78
N CYS A 184 -6.54 -15.02 -23.23
CA CYS A 184 -5.94 -13.67 -23.25
C CYS A 184 -6.77 -12.69 -24.08
N GLU A 185 -7.13 -13.05 -25.31
CA GLU A 185 -7.93 -12.22 -26.21
C GLU A 185 -9.30 -11.87 -25.60
N ARG A 186 -10.01 -12.86 -25.04
CA ARG A 186 -11.31 -12.63 -24.36
C ARG A 186 -11.19 -11.69 -23.16
N ALA A 187 -10.06 -11.68 -22.48
CA ALA A 187 -9.77 -10.77 -21.38
C ALA A 187 -9.14 -9.44 -21.84
N GLY A 188 -8.93 -9.23 -23.13
CA GLY A 188 -8.31 -8.02 -23.69
C GLY A 188 -6.83 -7.86 -23.33
N ILE A 189 -6.13 -8.97 -23.06
CA ILE A 189 -4.68 -8.97 -22.86
C ILE A 189 -4.01 -8.84 -24.23
N HIS A 190 -3.03 -7.95 -24.34
CA HIS A 190 -2.32 -7.69 -25.59
C HIS A 190 -1.57 -8.92 -26.11
N ALA A 191 -1.49 -9.07 -27.43
CA ALA A 191 -0.89 -10.25 -28.07
C ALA A 191 0.61 -10.39 -27.76
N ASP A 192 1.30 -9.26 -27.57
CA ASP A 192 2.71 -9.15 -27.19
C ASP A 192 2.96 -9.27 -25.68
N ALA A 193 1.92 -9.51 -24.87
CA ALA A 193 2.10 -9.73 -23.44
C ALA A 193 3.02 -10.94 -23.19
N THR A 194 4.09 -10.69 -22.43
CA THR A 194 5.07 -11.68 -22.00
C THR A 194 4.98 -11.93 -20.50
N PHE A 195 5.45 -13.11 -20.07
CA PHE A 195 5.52 -13.41 -18.64
C PHE A 195 6.52 -12.49 -17.95
N ALA A 196 6.12 -11.93 -16.81
CA ALA A 196 7.00 -11.21 -15.91
C ALA A 196 6.73 -11.67 -14.48
N THR A 197 7.79 -12.01 -13.75
CA THR A 197 7.70 -12.29 -12.31
C THR A 197 7.34 -11.02 -11.54
N LYS A 198 6.82 -11.16 -10.31
CA LYS A 198 6.53 -9.99 -9.47
C LYS A 198 7.78 -9.12 -9.22
N PRO A 199 8.98 -9.69 -8.95
CA PRO A 199 10.22 -8.90 -8.92
C PRO A 199 10.52 -8.14 -10.21
N GLN A 200 10.26 -8.72 -11.38
CA GLN A 200 10.46 -8.02 -12.67
C GLN A 200 9.47 -6.85 -12.83
N LEU A 201 8.20 -7.04 -12.44
CA LEU A 201 7.20 -5.96 -12.45
C LEU A 201 7.62 -4.82 -11.49
N ALA A 202 8.09 -5.17 -10.29
CA ALA A 202 8.61 -4.20 -9.34
C ALA A 202 9.82 -3.42 -9.88
N LEU A 203 10.76 -4.10 -10.55
CA LEU A 203 11.89 -3.43 -11.21
C LEU A 203 11.43 -2.42 -12.26
N GLN A 204 10.46 -2.79 -13.11
CA GLN A 204 9.92 -1.87 -14.11
C GLN A 204 9.25 -0.64 -13.46
N MET A 205 8.59 -0.82 -12.31
CA MET A 205 7.96 0.28 -11.56
C MET A 205 9.01 1.18 -10.91
N LEU A 206 10.04 0.60 -10.31
CA LEU A 206 11.18 1.33 -9.75
C LEU A 206 11.93 2.11 -10.83
N GLU A 207 12.18 1.49 -11.98
CA GLU A 207 12.82 2.12 -13.15
C GLU A 207 12.04 3.35 -13.59
N ARG A 208 10.73 3.20 -13.85
CA ARG A 208 9.86 4.33 -14.20
C ARG A 208 9.87 5.45 -13.16
N ALA A 209 9.85 5.11 -11.87
CA ALA A 209 9.85 6.12 -10.81
C ALA A 209 11.18 6.88 -10.74
N LEU A 210 12.31 6.15 -10.70
CA LEU A 210 13.63 6.74 -10.58
C LEU A 210 14.04 7.51 -11.84
N ASP A 211 13.73 7.00 -13.04
CA ASP A 211 14.00 7.68 -14.31
C ASP A 211 13.14 8.93 -14.50
N ALA A 212 11.95 8.97 -13.89
CA ALA A 212 11.12 10.17 -13.82
C ALA A 212 11.56 11.19 -12.75
N GLY A 213 12.67 10.94 -12.05
CA GLY A 213 13.25 11.86 -11.07
C GLY A 213 12.66 11.77 -9.67
N VAL A 214 11.93 10.70 -9.32
CA VAL A 214 11.49 10.48 -7.94
C VAL A 214 12.72 10.24 -7.06
N THR A 215 12.94 11.12 -6.08
CA THR A 215 14.03 10.97 -5.11
C THR A 215 13.61 10.07 -3.96
N ALA A 216 14.40 9.04 -3.66
CA ALA A 216 14.14 8.15 -2.54
C ALA A 216 15.44 7.80 -1.79
N SER A 217 15.41 7.95 -0.47
CA SER A 217 16.51 7.55 0.42
C SER A 217 16.63 6.04 0.57
N TRP A 218 15.53 5.30 0.41
CA TRP A 218 15.48 3.85 0.56
C TRP A 218 14.45 3.22 -0.38
N VAL A 219 14.75 2.01 -0.84
CA VAL A 219 13.78 1.06 -1.40
C VAL A 219 13.58 -0.06 -0.39
N VAL A 220 12.33 -0.38 -0.07
CA VAL A 220 11.97 -1.46 0.85
C VAL A 220 10.91 -2.37 0.27
N GLY A 221 10.93 -3.63 0.68
CA GLY A 221 10.05 -4.65 0.14
C GLY A 221 10.12 -5.93 0.96
N ASP A 222 9.16 -6.81 0.71
CA ASP A 222 9.05 -8.10 1.40
C ASP A 222 10.06 -9.15 0.89
N GLU A 223 9.87 -10.39 1.34
CA GLU A 223 10.73 -11.52 1.01
C GLU A 223 10.74 -11.87 -0.48
N VAL A 224 9.64 -11.66 -1.22
CA VAL A 224 9.57 -11.96 -2.65
C VAL A 224 10.61 -11.13 -3.41
N TYR A 225 10.74 -9.86 -3.05
CA TYR A 225 11.70 -8.94 -3.68
C TYR A 225 13.10 -9.10 -3.09
N GLY A 226 13.22 -9.29 -1.78
CA GLY A 226 14.52 -9.40 -1.14
C GLY A 226 15.27 -10.69 -1.42
N GLN A 227 14.59 -11.79 -1.78
CA GLN A 227 15.25 -13.02 -2.24
C GLN A 227 15.78 -12.90 -3.68
N ASP A 228 15.18 -12.06 -4.52
CA ASP A 228 15.59 -11.89 -5.91
C ASP A 228 16.93 -11.16 -6.04
N SER A 229 17.95 -11.84 -6.57
CA SER A 229 19.29 -11.27 -6.71
C SER A 229 19.37 -10.17 -7.77
N LYS A 230 18.51 -10.20 -8.79
CA LYS A 230 18.50 -9.20 -9.86
C LYS A 230 17.94 -7.89 -9.34
N VAL A 231 16.93 -7.94 -8.45
CA VAL A 231 16.43 -6.74 -7.75
C VAL A 231 17.57 -6.05 -6.99
N ARG A 232 18.30 -6.82 -6.18
CA ARG A 232 19.43 -6.28 -5.40
C ARG A 232 20.52 -5.71 -6.31
N GLN A 233 20.96 -6.48 -7.31
CA GLN A 233 22.00 -6.06 -8.24
C GLN A 233 21.61 -4.75 -8.96
N TRP A 234 20.38 -4.65 -9.48
CA TRP A 234 19.92 -3.45 -10.19
C TRP A 234 19.90 -2.21 -9.28
N LEU A 235 19.46 -2.36 -8.02
CA LEU A 235 19.51 -1.28 -7.04
C LEU A 235 20.94 -0.83 -6.74
N GLU A 236 21.88 -1.77 -6.63
CA GLU A 236 23.30 -1.46 -6.40
C GLU A 236 23.96 -0.75 -7.60
N GLU A 237 23.67 -1.23 -8.82
CA GLU A 237 24.14 -0.60 -10.07
C GLU A 237 23.68 0.86 -10.17
N ARG A 238 22.47 1.16 -9.68
CA ARG A 238 21.90 2.51 -9.62
C ARG A 238 22.26 3.28 -8.35
N ARG A 239 23.08 2.71 -7.46
CA ARG A 239 23.44 3.28 -6.15
C ARG A 239 22.22 3.67 -5.30
N GLN A 240 21.10 2.97 -5.47
CA GLN A 240 19.86 3.19 -4.72
C GLN A 240 19.87 2.36 -3.43
N PRO A 241 19.92 2.99 -2.24
CA PRO A 241 19.93 2.23 -0.99
C PRO A 241 18.67 1.40 -0.80
N TYR A 242 18.80 0.24 -0.18
CA TYR A 242 17.68 -0.66 0.07
C TYR A 242 17.76 -1.41 1.39
N VAL A 243 16.57 -1.77 1.89
CA VAL A 243 16.37 -2.74 2.98
C VAL A 243 15.23 -3.68 2.57
N LEU A 244 15.57 -4.90 2.17
CA LEU A 244 14.60 -5.88 1.68
C LEU A 244 14.53 -7.07 2.63
N ALA A 245 13.32 -7.52 2.96
CA ALA A 245 13.15 -8.69 3.83
C ALA A 245 13.64 -9.97 3.14
N VAL A 246 14.12 -10.94 3.91
CA VAL A 246 14.52 -12.26 3.43
C VAL A 246 14.14 -13.33 4.45
N SER A 247 14.05 -14.59 4.02
CA SER A 247 13.84 -15.69 4.97
C SER A 247 15.05 -15.91 5.87
N SER A 248 14.79 -16.55 7.01
CA SER A 248 15.81 -17.10 7.91
C SER A 248 16.75 -18.11 7.22
N GLN A 249 16.30 -18.73 6.12
CA GLN A 249 17.06 -19.68 5.32
C GLN A 249 17.99 -19.01 4.31
N HIS A 250 17.89 -17.68 4.13
CA HIS A 250 18.81 -16.94 3.27
C HIS A 250 20.25 -17.18 3.72
N ARG A 251 21.16 -17.28 2.74
CA ARG A 251 22.55 -17.66 2.99
C ARG A 251 23.49 -16.55 2.57
N ILE A 252 24.43 -16.23 3.44
CA ILE A 252 25.51 -15.28 3.16
C ILE A 252 26.86 -15.98 3.22
N TRP A 253 27.84 -15.38 2.56
CA TRP A 253 29.25 -15.73 2.73
C TRP A 253 29.84 -14.89 3.85
N ARG A 254 30.49 -15.56 4.81
CA ARG A 254 31.24 -14.94 5.91
C ARG A 254 32.41 -15.86 6.27
N ASP A 255 33.62 -15.32 6.38
CA ASP A 255 34.83 -16.08 6.73
C ASP A 255 35.01 -17.35 5.87
N PHE A 256 34.80 -17.22 4.56
CA PHE A 256 34.85 -18.33 3.57
C PHE A 256 33.84 -19.47 3.83
N ARG A 257 32.82 -19.25 4.66
CA ARG A 257 31.74 -20.19 4.95
C ARG A 257 30.40 -19.63 4.52
N ARG A 258 29.50 -20.52 4.11
CA ARG A 258 28.13 -20.18 3.74
C ARG A 258 27.17 -20.45 4.91
N LEU A 259 26.80 -19.40 5.63
CA LEU A 259 25.95 -19.48 6.83
C LEU A 259 24.51 -19.10 6.52
N LYS A 260 23.55 -19.75 7.18
CA LYS A 260 22.15 -19.28 7.19
C LYS A 260 22.01 -18.07 8.11
N LEU A 261 21.04 -17.20 7.82
CA LEU A 261 20.77 -16.07 8.70
C LEU A 261 20.28 -16.50 10.09
N SER A 262 19.56 -17.62 10.18
CA SER A 262 19.21 -18.23 11.47
C SER A 262 20.43 -18.64 12.30
N GLU A 263 21.48 -19.16 11.67
CA GLU A 263 22.72 -19.54 12.37
C GLU A 263 23.55 -18.31 12.76
N LEU A 264 23.47 -17.25 11.96
CA LEU A 264 24.18 -16.00 12.19
C LEU A 264 23.56 -15.22 13.36
N VAL A 265 22.23 -15.15 13.46
CA VAL A 265 21.57 -14.41 14.54
C VAL A 265 21.89 -15.01 15.91
N ASP A 266 22.01 -16.34 16.00
CA ASP A 266 22.39 -17.06 17.23
C ASP A 266 23.81 -16.74 17.71
N GLN A 267 24.67 -16.27 16.79
CA GLN A 267 26.05 -15.90 17.10
C GLN A 267 26.21 -14.42 17.51
N LEU A 268 25.15 -13.61 17.41
CA LEU A 268 25.22 -12.19 17.75
C LEU A 268 25.25 -11.98 19.26
N PRO A 269 26.29 -11.36 19.83
CA PRO A 269 26.34 -11.11 21.26
C PRO A 269 25.30 -10.06 21.67
N ALA A 270 24.79 -10.15 22.90
CA ALA A 270 23.73 -9.28 23.41
C ALA A 270 24.02 -7.78 23.24
N ARG A 271 25.29 -7.37 23.28
CA ARG A 271 25.74 -5.98 23.11
C ARG A 271 25.48 -5.39 21.71
N GLU A 272 25.30 -6.23 20.69
CA GLU A 272 25.00 -5.77 19.31
C GLU A 272 23.53 -5.40 19.12
N TRP A 273 22.67 -5.77 20.08
CA TRP A 273 21.24 -5.50 20.02
C TRP A 273 20.92 -4.16 20.67
N HIS A 274 20.20 -3.31 19.94
CA HIS A 274 19.81 -1.98 20.38
C HIS A 274 18.31 -1.77 20.21
N ARG A 275 17.65 -1.30 21.27
CA ARG A 275 16.22 -1.01 21.24
C ARG A 275 15.94 0.28 20.50
N LEU A 276 15.26 0.19 19.37
CA LEU A 276 14.91 1.33 18.52
C LEU A 276 13.48 1.20 18.00
N SER A 277 12.87 2.35 17.71
CA SER A 277 11.53 2.39 17.14
C SER A 277 11.57 2.20 15.62
N ALA A 278 10.67 1.35 15.10
CA ALA A 278 10.39 1.17 13.67
C ALA A 278 9.40 2.22 13.13
N GLY A 279 9.36 3.41 13.75
CA GLY A 279 8.33 4.42 13.50
C GLY A 279 7.08 4.25 14.37
N ASN A 280 6.15 5.20 14.22
CA ASN A 280 4.89 5.23 14.95
C ASN A 280 3.92 4.22 14.34
N GLY A 281 3.14 3.53 15.19
CA GLY A 281 1.93 2.83 14.81
C GLY A 281 0.72 3.45 15.51
N SER A 282 -0.46 2.86 15.31
CA SER A 282 -1.73 3.33 15.89
C SER A 282 -1.74 3.42 17.42
N LYS A 283 -0.91 2.63 18.11
CA LYS A 283 -0.75 2.62 19.58
C LYS A 283 0.52 3.33 20.08
N GLY A 284 1.20 4.10 19.23
CA GLY A 284 2.47 4.78 19.53
C GLY A 284 3.69 4.11 18.88
N PRO A 285 4.92 4.45 19.32
CA PRO A 285 6.14 3.95 18.69
C PRO A 285 6.24 2.42 18.77
N ARG A 286 6.55 1.78 17.63
CA ARG A 286 6.74 0.33 17.55
C ARG A 286 8.17 -0.03 17.91
N TRP A 287 8.38 -0.55 19.12
CA TRP A 287 9.71 -0.86 19.63
C TRP A 287 10.15 -2.28 19.29
N TYR A 288 11.37 -2.41 18.76
CA TYR A 288 12.04 -3.68 18.51
C TYR A 288 13.49 -3.61 18.96
N ASP A 289 14.11 -4.77 19.19
CA ASP A 289 15.55 -4.85 19.33
C ASP A 289 16.17 -5.09 17.95
N TRP A 290 17.13 -4.27 17.56
CA TRP A 290 17.76 -4.29 16.25
C TRP A 290 19.24 -4.61 16.35
N ALA A 291 19.76 -5.37 15.41
CA ALA A 291 21.20 -5.59 15.25
C ALA A 291 21.55 -5.50 13.76
N TYR A 292 22.77 -5.07 13.43
CA TYR A 292 23.25 -5.00 12.06
C TYR A 292 24.64 -5.63 11.95
N ALA A 293 24.76 -6.62 11.07
CA ALA A 293 26.01 -7.28 10.76
C ALA A 293 26.48 -6.86 9.36
N CYS A 294 27.61 -6.17 9.29
CA CYS A 294 28.24 -5.84 8.01
C CYS A 294 28.76 -7.12 7.33
N CYS A 295 28.53 -7.24 6.02
CA CYS A 295 29.18 -8.24 5.19
C CYS A 295 30.44 -7.60 4.59
N GLU A 296 31.63 -8.08 4.96
CA GLU A 296 32.87 -7.61 4.35
C GLU A 296 32.91 -8.05 2.87
N GLY A 297 33.19 -7.10 1.98
CA GLY A 297 33.26 -7.33 0.54
C GLY A 297 34.42 -6.55 -0.09
N PRO A 298 34.86 -6.92 -1.31
CA PRO A 298 36.02 -6.33 -1.96
C PRO A 298 35.79 -4.91 -2.52
N GLU A 299 34.55 -4.40 -2.51
CA GLU A 299 34.24 -3.06 -3.04
C GLU A 299 34.71 -1.93 -2.08
N PRO A 300 35.06 -0.75 -2.62
CA PRO A 300 35.61 0.34 -1.84
C PRO A 300 34.62 0.88 -0.79
N LYS A 301 35.19 1.54 0.21
CA LYS A 301 34.61 2.18 1.42
C LYS A 301 33.27 2.94 1.30
N SER A 302 32.69 3.12 0.11
CA SER A 302 31.47 3.89 -0.10
C SER A 302 30.19 3.06 -0.10
N TRP A 303 30.18 1.80 -0.57
CA TRP A 303 28.95 0.96 -0.56
C TRP A 303 29.10 -0.22 0.40
N GLN A 304 28.16 -0.37 1.31
CA GLN A 304 28.19 -1.37 2.37
C GLN A 304 26.99 -2.31 2.24
N ARG A 305 27.29 -3.61 2.17
CA ARG A 305 26.30 -4.69 2.26
C ARG A 305 26.26 -5.21 3.68
N GLY A 306 25.08 -5.63 4.14
CA GLY A 306 24.96 -6.26 5.45
C GLY A 306 23.60 -6.86 5.69
N ILE A 307 23.43 -7.43 6.89
CA ILE A 307 22.20 -8.03 7.35
C ILE A 307 21.69 -7.26 8.55
N LEU A 308 20.45 -6.78 8.44
CA LEU A 308 19.72 -6.18 9.54
C LEU A 308 18.80 -7.24 10.15
N PHE A 309 18.78 -7.29 11.47
CA PHE A 309 17.93 -8.16 12.26
C PHE A 309 16.96 -7.32 13.07
N ARG A 310 15.69 -7.73 13.10
CA ARG A 310 14.66 -7.15 13.96
C ARG A 310 14.09 -8.25 14.83
N ARG A 311 14.29 -8.15 16.14
CA ARG A 311 13.77 -9.09 17.13
C ARG A 311 12.62 -8.46 17.92
N SER A 312 11.55 -9.21 18.11
CA SER A 312 10.45 -8.80 18.97
C SER A 312 10.91 -8.63 20.43
N VAL A 313 10.39 -7.59 21.08
CA VAL A 313 10.69 -7.31 22.49
C VAL A 313 9.99 -8.30 23.42
N THR A 314 8.81 -8.77 23.03
CA THR A 314 7.97 -9.66 23.84
C THR A 314 8.22 -11.13 23.56
N ASP A 315 8.64 -11.46 22.33
CA ASP A 315 9.02 -12.81 21.93
C ASP A 315 10.39 -12.77 21.23
N PRO A 316 11.50 -12.94 21.97
CA PRO A 316 12.84 -12.89 21.38
C PRO A 316 13.11 -13.95 20.31
N SER A 317 12.27 -14.98 20.17
CA SER A 317 12.41 -15.99 19.11
C SER A 317 11.83 -15.50 17.76
N ASP A 318 10.95 -14.50 17.78
CA ASP A 318 10.42 -13.86 16.58
C ASP A 318 11.44 -12.84 16.04
N VAL A 319 12.16 -13.26 15.00
CA VAL A 319 13.18 -12.47 14.31
C VAL A 319 12.83 -12.34 12.83
N ALA A 320 12.81 -11.11 12.35
CA ALA A 320 12.80 -10.78 10.94
C ALA A 320 14.21 -10.43 10.45
N TYR A 321 14.50 -10.78 9.20
CA TYR A 321 15.82 -10.66 8.58
C TYR A 321 15.72 -9.79 7.33
N TYR A 322 16.70 -8.93 7.12
CA TYR A 322 16.74 -8.05 5.95
C TYR A 322 18.14 -8.00 5.35
N VAL A 323 18.21 -8.04 4.03
CA VAL A 323 19.41 -7.69 3.27
C VAL A 323 19.45 -6.19 3.06
N VAL A 324 20.62 -5.61 3.29
CA VAL A 324 20.88 -4.17 3.20
C VAL A 324 21.99 -3.92 2.20
N GLY A 325 21.80 -2.92 1.35
CA GLY A 325 22.85 -2.32 0.54
C GLY A 325 22.66 -0.81 0.55
N ALA A 326 23.67 -0.06 1.00
CA ALA A 326 23.59 1.40 1.05
C ALA A 326 24.97 2.06 1.11
N ILE A 327 24.99 3.39 0.98
CA ILE A 327 26.22 4.17 1.09
C ILE A 327 26.63 4.32 2.57
N ALA A 328 27.88 3.97 2.90
CA ALA A 328 28.43 4.06 4.26
C ALA A 328 28.86 5.49 4.64
N PRO A 329 28.83 5.86 5.95
CA PRO A 329 28.37 5.06 7.09
C PRO A 329 26.85 5.04 7.22
N ILE A 330 26.30 3.91 7.66
CA ILE A 330 24.84 3.72 7.81
C ILE A 330 24.46 3.62 9.30
N PRO A 331 23.80 4.63 9.87
CA PRO A 331 23.32 4.55 11.26
C PRO A 331 22.25 3.46 11.41
N LEU A 332 22.34 2.63 12.46
CA LEU A 332 21.34 1.57 12.74
C LEU A 332 19.91 2.14 12.83
N LYS A 333 19.76 3.36 13.35
CA LYS A 333 18.47 4.06 13.40
C LYS A 333 17.89 4.30 12.00
N ALA A 334 18.71 4.65 11.00
CA ALA A 334 18.25 4.86 9.63
C ALA A 334 17.73 3.54 9.04
N LEU A 335 18.43 2.42 9.28
CA LEU A 335 18.01 1.08 8.87
C LEU A 335 16.69 0.66 9.53
N ALA A 336 16.57 0.87 10.84
CA ALA A 336 15.35 0.57 11.58
C ALA A 336 14.15 1.39 11.08
N CYS A 337 14.36 2.68 10.78
CA CYS A 337 13.33 3.54 10.18
C CYS A 337 12.95 3.04 8.78
N ALA A 338 13.91 2.76 7.91
CA ALA A 338 13.66 2.26 6.56
C ALA A 338 12.85 0.94 6.59
N ALA A 339 13.31 -0.07 7.34
CA ALA A 339 12.59 -1.33 7.51
C ALA A 339 11.18 -1.12 8.09
N GLY A 340 11.03 -0.16 9.01
CA GLY A 340 9.74 0.21 9.60
C GLY A 340 8.76 0.84 8.61
N SER A 341 9.25 1.57 7.60
CA SER A 341 8.43 2.20 6.57
C SER A 341 7.68 1.19 5.70
N ARG A 342 8.06 -0.10 5.67
CA ARG A 342 7.30 -1.12 4.92
C ARG A 342 5.83 -1.16 5.32
N TRP A 343 5.51 -0.89 6.58
CA TRP A 343 4.14 -0.91 7.08
C TRP A 343 3.20 0.11 6.41
N THR A 344 3.73 1.22 5.88
CA THR A 344 2.88 2.27 5.30
C THR A 344 2.11 1.78 4.07
N ILE A 345 2.62 0.79 3.34
CA ILE A 345 1.89 0.24 2.19
C ILE A 345 0.72 -0.65 2.63
N GLU A 346 0.82 -1.32 3.79
CA GLU A 346 -0.27 -2.10 4.37
C GLU A 346 -1.41 -1.16 4.81
N GLU A 347 -1.07 -0.04 5.47
CA GLU A 347 -2.03 1.03 5.80
C GLU A 347 -2.67 1.64 4.54
N SER A 348 -1.86 1.85 3.48
CA SER A 348 -2.36 2.32 2.18
C SER A 348 -3.33 1.32 1.55
N PHE A 349 -3.05 0.02 1.64
CA PHE A 349 -3.97 -1.00 1.11
C PHE A 349 -5.27 -1.06 1.89
N GLU A 350 -5.20 -1.02 3.22
CA GLU A 350 -6.38 -1.05 4.10
C GLU A 350 -7.30 0.14 3.80
N SER A 351 -6.74 1.35 3.79
CA SER A 351 -7.48 2.57 3.47
C SER A 351 -7.96 2.61 2.01
N ALA A 352 -7.15 2.20 1.04
CA ALA A 352 -7.58 2.20 -0.37
C ALA A 352 -8.72 1.21 -0.66
N LYS A 353 -8.72 0.04 -0.01
CA LYS A 353 -9.83 -0.91 -0.10
C LYS A 353 -11.07 -0.41 0.63
N GLY A 354 -10.89 0.07 1.87
CA GLY A 354 -11.99 0.52 2.73
C GLY A 354 -12.68 1.80 2.26
N GLU A 355 -11.94 2.74 1.67
CA GLU A 355 -12.46 4.10 1.41
C GLU A 355 -12.77 4.34 -0.07
N VAL A 356 -11.86 3.93 -0.97
CA VAL A 356 -11.96 4.23 -2.41
C VAL A 356 -12.19 2.99 -3.27
N GLY A 357 -12.52 1.87 -2.65
CA GLY A 357 -12.99 0.66 -3.32
C GLY A 357 -11.99 0.02 -4.27
N LEU A 358 -10.70 0.03 -3.92
CA LEU A 358 -9.62 -0.60 -4.69
C LEU A 358 -9.89 -2.08 -5.02
N ASP A 359 -10.67 -2.80 -4.21
CA ASP A 359 -11.05 -4.20 -4.41
C ASP A 359 -12.56 -4.42 -4.68
N HIS A 360 -13.34 -3.34 -4.79
CA HIS A 360 -14.80 -3.40 -5.01
C HIS A 360 -15.20 -3.56 -6.48
N TYR A 361 -14.24 -3.47 -7.41
CA TYR A 361 -14.49 -3.42 -8.84
C TYR A 361 -15.03 -4.71 -9.47
N GLU A 362 -15.75 -4.51 -10.56
CA GLU A 362 -16.38 -5.55 -11.37
C GLU A 362 -15.74 -5.72 -12.76
N VAL A 363 -14.71 -4.91 -13.07
CA VAL A 363 -13.96 -5.02 -14.33
C VAL A 363 -13.29 -6.39 -14.47
N ARG A 364 -13.27 -6.89 -15.70
CA ARG A 364 -12.74 -8.21 -16.04
C ARG A 364 -11.60 -8.15 -17.06
N SER A 365 -11.57 -7.12 -17.90
CA SER A 365 -10.53 -6.99 -18.91
C SER A 365 -9.23 -6.44 -18.32
N TRP A 366 -8.12 -6.73 -19.01
CA TRP A 366 -6.79 -6.18 -18.73
C TRP A 366 -6.84 -4.65 -18.64
N THR A 367 -7.32 -3.99 -19.69
CA THR A 367 -7.46 -2.53 -19.73
C THR A 367 -8.37 -2.01 -18.64
N GLY A 368 -9.50 -2.68 -18.39
CA GLY A 368 -10.44 -2.27 -17.35
C GLY A 368 -9.82 -2.30 -15.96
N TRP A 369 -8.99 -3.31 -15.67
CA TRP A 369 -8.25 -3.41 -14.41
C TRP A 369 -7.29 -2.23 -14.23
N TYR A 370 -6.43 -1.96 -15.21
CA TYR A 370 -5.47 -0.86 -15.11
C TYR A 370 -6.16 0.49 -14.94
N ARG A 371 -7.27 0.71 -15.64
CA ARG A 371 -8.06 1.93 -15.55
C ARG A 371 -8.74 2.13 -14.20
N HIS A 372 -9.42 1.10 -13.69
CA HIS A 372 -10.03 1.17 -12.36
C HIS A 372 -8.96 1.41 -11.30
N VAL A 373 -7.89 0.60 -11.31
CA VAL A 373 -6.85 0.70 -10.29
C VAL A 373 -6.18 2.07 -10.35
N THR A 374 -5.85 2.62 -11.52
CA THR A 374 -5.35 4.00 -11.64
C THR A 374 -6.26 5.01 -10.95
N LEU A 375 -7.56 4.98 -11.24
CA LEU A 375 -8.50 5.96 -10.71
C LEU A 375 -8.73 5.77 -9.20
N ALA A 376 -8.69 4.53 -8.70
CA ALA A 376 -8.71 4.24 -7.27
C ALA A 376 -7.46 4.76 -6.56
N LEU A 377 -6.27 4.59 -7.16
CA LEU A 377 -5.04 5.15 -6.61
C LEU A 377 -5.07 6.69 -6.60
N TRP A 378 -5.63 7.32 -7.63
CA TRP A 378 -5.87 8.77 -7.66
C TRP A 378 -6.81 9.25 -6.56
N ALA A 379 -7.96 8.59 -6.39
CA ALA A 379 -8.90 8.92 -5.34
C ALA A 379 -8.25 8.78 -3.96
N HIS A 380 -7.47 7.72 -3.74
CA HIS A 380 -6.72 7.53 -2.50
C HIS A 380 -5.68 8.64 -2.30
N ALA A 381 -4.83 8.92 -3.29
CA ALA A 381 -3.79 9.95 -3.19
C ALA A 381 -4.39 11.33 -2.90
N PHE A 382 -5.49 11.69 -3.55
CA PHE A 382 -6.23 12.92 -3.26
C PHE A 382 -6.68 12.97 -1.80
N LEU A 383 -7.34 11.92 -1.28
CA LEU A 383 -7.74 11.87 0.13
C LEU A 383 -6.56 12.00 1.09
N THR A 384 -5.45 11.31 0.81
CA THR A 384 -4.25 11.36 1.65
C THR A 384 -3.68 12.78 1.69
N VAL A 385 -3.58 13.45 0.54
CA VAL A 385 -3.08 14.84 0.45
C VAL A 385 -4.00 15.80 1.19
N GLN A 386 -5.32 15.70 0.97
CA GLN A 386 -6.28 16.58 1.64
C GLN A 386 -6.27 16.38 3.16
N ARG A 387 -6.10 15.15 3.65
CA ARG A 387 -5.94 14.86 5.09
C ARG A 387 -4.66 15.46 5.65
N ALA A 388 -3.54 15.27 4.96
CA ALA A 388 -2.25 15.84 5.38
C ALA A 388 -2.29 17.37 5.44
N ALA A 389 -2.94 18.02 4.47
CA ALA A 389 -3.14 19.47 4.46
C ALA A 389 -4.00 19.93 5.65
N ALA A 390 -5.13 19.26 5.91
CA ALA A 390 -6.00 19.56 7.04
C ALA A 390 -5.29 19.38 8.41
N ASP A 391 -4.48 18.33 8.55
CA ASP A 391 -3.71 18.07 9.76
C ASP A 391 -2.59 19.11 9.98
N ALA A 392 -2.02 19.65 8.91
CA ALA A 392 -1.03 20.73 8.98
C ALA A 392 -1.63 22.07 9.41
N GLU A 393 -2.88 22.35 9.02
CA GLU A 393 -3.63 23.56 9.40
C GLU A 393 -4.25 23.48 10.80
N ALA A 394 -4.45 22.27 11.34
CA ALA A 394 -5.02 22.08 12.67
C ALA A 394 -4.08 22.67 13.76
N PRO A 395 -4.60 23.50 14.69
CA PRO A 395 -3.77 24.04 15.78
C PRO A 395 -3.21 22.89 16.61
N ARG A 396 -1.87 22.80 16.69
CA ARG A 396 -1.16 21.79 17.48
C ARG A 396 -1.75 21.72 18.89
N ARG A 397 -2.55 20.70 19.19
CA ARG A 397 -3.07 20.46 20.55
C ARG A 397 -1.87 20.36 21.49
N LYS A 398 -1.71 21.35 22.38
CA LYS A 398 -0.74 21.28 23.48
C LYS A 398 -1.01 19.97 24.22
N LYS A 399 -0.06 19.02 24.16
CA LYS A 399 -0.11 17.82 25.01
C LYS A 399 -0.14 18.31 26.46
N VAL A 400 -1.31 18.26 27.08
CA VAL A 400 -1.44 18.43 28.53
C VAL A 400 -0.62 17.32 29.16
N ARG A 401 0.50 17.67 29.80
CA ARG A 401 1.27 16.73 30.61
C ARG A 401 0.38 16.32 31.79
N PHE A 402 -0.27 15.16 31.66
CA PHE A 402 -0.86 14.51 32.82
C PHE A 402 0.28 13.89 33.63
N THR A 403 0.75 14.62 34.64
CA THR A 403 1.55 14.05 35.72
C THR A 403 0.60 13.28 36.64
N GLY A 404 0.41 12.00 36.36
CA GLY A 404 -0.43 11.09 37.13
C GLY A 404 0.33 9.84 37.55
N SER A 405 0.51 9.70 38.86
CA SER A 405 1.17 8.63 39.60
C SER A 405 0.88 7.20 39.10
N ARG A 406 1.95 6.38 39.03
CA ARG A 406 1.90 4.92 38.87
C ARG A 406 0.97 4.27 39.91
N ARG A 407 0.01 3.45 39.46
CA ARG A 407 -0.36 2.20 40.13
C ARG A 407 -0.75 1.14 39.08
N SER A 408 -0.17 -0.02 39.29
CA SER A 408 -0.25 -1.29 38.57
C SER A 408 -1.65 -1.92 38.61
N ALA A 409 -2.12 -2.42 37.46
CA ALA A 409 -2.99 -3.59 37.34
C ALA A 409 -3.01 -4.04 35.87
N ASP A 410 -2.52 -5.26 35.61
CA ASP A 410 -2.67 -5.95 34.33
C ASP A 410 -4.13 -6.38 34.09
N PRO A 411 -4.54 -6.52 32.83
CA PRO A 411 -5.46 -7.58 32.48
C PRO A 411 -4.89 -8.49 31.37
N VAL A 412 -4.97 -9.77 31.67
CA VAL A 412 -4.84 -10.95 30.80
C VAL A 412 -5.87 -10.87 29.67
N ASP A 413 -5.45 -11.09 28.42
CA ASP A 413 -6.32 -11.77 27.44
C ASP A 413 -5.53 -12.45 26.31
N GLY A 414 -5.97 -13.67 25.98
CA GLY A 414 -5.26 -14.66 25.15
C GLY A 414 -5.40 -14.50 23.63
N PRO A 415 -4.78 -15.41 22.85
CA PRO A 415 -4.45 -15.18 21.44
C PRO A 415 -5.56 -15.63 20.48
N ARG A 416 -5.73 -14.90 19.38
CA ARG A 416 -6.34 -15.42 18.14
C ARG A 416 -5.52 -14.96 16.93
N GLY A 417 -4.65 -15.86 16.46
CA GLY A 417 -4.06 -15.83 15.12
C GLY A 417 -4.13 -17.26 14.54
N PRO A 418 -4.36 -17.43 13.23
CA PRO A 418 -4.40 -18.75 12.63
C PRO A 418 -2.97 -19.26 12.37
N THR A 419 -2.70 -20.46 12.88
CA THR A 419 -1.45 -21.21 12.71
C THR A 419 -1.27 -21.66 11.26
N SER A 420 -0.16 -21.27 10.63
CA SER A 420 0.29 -21.84 9.37
C SER A 420 0.92 -23.21 9.65
N ALA A 421 0.26 -24.28 9.21
CA ALA A 421 0.76 -25.64 9.29
C ALA A 421 1.69 -25.94 8.10
N LEU A 422 2.88 -26.43 8.45
CA LEU A 422 3.86 -27.07 7.59
C LEU A 422 3.22 -28.20 6.76
N VAL A 423 3.52 -28.25 5.46
CA VAL A 423 3.27 -29.43 4.62
C VAL A 423 4.59 -29.84 3.96
N ALA A 424 5.08 -31.01 4.34
CA ALA A 424 6.17 -31.73 3.69
C ALA A 424 5.68 -32.42 2.38
N PRO A 425 6.57 -32.68 1.42
CA PRO A 425 6.19 -33.15 0.09
C PRO A 425 5.92 -34.66 0.07
N LEU A 426 4.84 -35.07 -0.61
CA LEU A 426 4.57 -36.47 -0.95
C LEU A 426 5.25 -36.83 -2.27
N GLU A 427 5.97 -37.94 -2.21
CA GLU A 427 6.68 -38.60 -3.30
C GLU A 427 5.73 -39.19 -4.36
N ARG A 428 6.29 -39.35 -5.57
CA ARG A 428 5.72 -40.10 -6.69
C ARG A 428 5.70 -41.59 -6.38
N ALA A 429 4.64 -42.30 -6.77
CA ALA A 429 4.74 -43.62 -7.40
C ALA A 429 3.42 -43.99 -8.11
N SER A 430 3.56 -44.33 -9.40
CA SER A 430 2.67 -45.12 -10.27
C SER A 430 1.32 -44.55 -10.69
#